data_AF-A0AAV5LNG0-F1
#
_entry.id   AF-A0AAV5LNG0-F1
#
_cell.length_a   1.000
_cell.length_b   1.000
_cell.length_c   1.000
_cell.angle_alpha   90.00
_cell.angle_beta   90.00
_cell.angle_gamma   90.00
#
_symmetry.space_group_name_H-M   'P 1'
#
loop_
_entity.id
_entity.type
_entity.pdbx_description
1 polymer ?
#
loop_
_entity_poly.entity_id
_entity_poly.type
_entity_poly.pdbx_seq_one_letter_code
_entity_poly.pdbx_strand_id
1 'polypeptide(L)'
;MEDSGGSLPKPVAVLVCISMTLLYVAILYVPTLVLRLPPPSSYKVLMIRRFICAAVSAIVSVVFCAFILPTRIRKASSLLGVYGIRMDHIWQAVVFPLLLTSLMYTGSLVLKTLLVAKKWKENTSRGHGPLFDSIKTILREFPCRMLSAASNVSFWRTFVVAPLTEELVFRACMIPLLLCGGFNVYAAIFLSPIFFSLAHLNHTMEICSHYNYSLLKASMIIGHKLGYTLVFGSYASFLFIRTGHLVSPLAAHIFCNYMGLPVIFVQSKVARHNCYQSLNTLKMNYVIG
;
A
#
# COMPACT_ATOMS: atom_id res chain seq x y z
N MET A 1 -34.46 25.31 15.72
CA MET A 1 -33.65 26.43 15.22
C MET A 1 -32.19 26.03 15.36
N GLU A 2 -31.57 25.84 14.19
CA GLU A 2 -30.14 26.03 13.89
C GLU A 2 -29.07 25.54 14.88
N ASP A 3 -28.39 24.46 14.48
CA ASP A 3 -26.92 24.45 14.52
C ASP A 3 -26.40 23.94 13.15
N SER A 4 -26.66 24.74 12.11
CA SER A 4 -26.09 24.62 10.76
C SER A 4 -24.66 25.22 10.73
N GLY A 5 -23.85 24.84 11.72
CA GLY A 5 -22.46 25.28 11.85
C GLY A 5 -21.51 24.45 10.99
N GLY A 6 -21.35 24.82 9.72
CA GLY A 6 -20.15 24.48 8.93
C GLY A 6 -19.96 23.00 8.55
N SER A 7 -21.02 22.27 8.21
CA SER A 7 -20.89 20.93 7.61
C SER A 7 -20.55 21.03 6.11
N LEU A 8 -19.53 20.29 5.70
CA LEU A 8 -19.15 20.19 4.28
C LEU A 8 -20.29 19.46 3.53
N PRO A 9 -20.79 19.95 2.38
CA PRO A 9 -21.82 19.23 1.66
C PRO A 9 -21.31 17.87 1.15
N LYS A 10 -22.13 16.81 1.25
CA LYS A 10 -21.84 15.48 0.71
C LYS A 10 -21.28 15.48 -0.72
N PRO A 11 -21.88 16.16 -1.71
CA PRO A 11 -21.35 16.16 -3.07
C PRO A 11 -19.97 16.81 -3.16
N VAL A 12 -19.70 17.84 -2.35
CA VAL A 12 -18.38 18.50 -2.30
C VAL A 12 -17.33 17.53 -1.76
N ALA A 13 -17.64 16.80 -0.68
CA ALA A 13 -16.71 15.79 -0.14
C ALA A 13 -16.34 14.71 -1.18
N VAL A 14 -17.34 14.22 -1.92
CA VAL A 14 -17.12 13.22 -2.99
C VAL A 14 -16.32 13.81 -4.14
N LEU A 15 -16.64 15.01 -4.61
CA LEU A 15 -15.90 15.71 -5.67
C LEU A 15 -14.44 15.93 -5.30
N VAL A 16 -14.16 16.33 -4.05
CA VAL A 16 -12.80 16.52 -3.56
C VAL A 16 -12.03 15.19 -3.55
N CYS A 17 -12.66 14.09 -3.13
CA CYS A 17 -12.04 12.76 -3.18
C CYS A 17 -11.74 12.33 -4.63
N ILE A 18 -12.66 12.58 -5.57
CA ILE A 18 -12.44 12.33 -7.00
C ILE A 18 -11.25 13.17 -7.49
N SER A 19 -11.22 14.47 -7.20
CA SER A 19 -10.14 15.36 -7.60
C SER A 19 -8.79 14.92 -7.04
N MET A 20 -8.71 14.51 -5.78
CA MET A 20 -7.48 13.97 -5.19
C MET A 20 -7.04 12.66 -5.86
N THR A 21 -7.97 11.77 -6.18
CA THR A 21 -7.68 10.51 -6.89
C THR A 21 -7.10 10.79 -8.27
N LEU A 22 -7.74 11.67 -9.04
CA LEU A 22 -7.28 12.06 -10.37
C LEU A 22 -5.92 12.77 -10.31
N LEU A 23 -5.71 13.66 -9.34
CA LEU A 23 -4.43 14.32 -9.12
C LEU A 23 -3.32 13.32 -8.80
N TYR A 24 -3.59 12.33 -7.93
CA TYR A 24 -2.64 11.30 -7.55
C TYR A 24 -2.19 10.46 -8.74
N VAL A 25 -3.11 10.12 -9.64
CA VAL A 25 -2.78 9.38 -10.87
C VAL A 25 -2.09 10.28 -11.90
N ALA A 26 -2.63 11.47 -12.16
CA ALA A 26 -2.15 12.38 -13.21
C ALA A 26 -0.72 12.85 -12.95
N ILE A 27 -0.36 13.13 -11.69
CA ILE A 27 0.97 13.65 -11.36
C ILE A 27 2.10 12.68 -11.73
N LEU A 28 1.81 11.38 -11.80
CA LEU A 28 2.79 10.37 -12.18
C LEU A 28 3.21 10.49 -13.66
N TYR A 29 2.38 11.12 -14.49
CA TYR A 29 2.63 11.36 -15.91
C TYR A 29 3.20 12.76 -16.19
N VAL A 30 3.13 13.69 -15.23
CA VAL A 30 3.65 15.07 -15.36
C VAL A 30 5.11 15.15 -15.84
N PRO A 31 6.06 14.34 -15.32
CA PRO A 31 7.46 14.36 -15.80
C PRO A 31 7.60 14.10 -17.30
N THR A 32 6.78 13.20 -17.85
CA THR A 32 6.86 12.77 -19.24
C THR A 32 6.01 13.67 -20.15
N LEU A 33 4.79 14.01 -19.73
CA LEU A 33 3.79 14.67 -20.56
C LEU A 33 3.84 16.19 -20.48
N VAL A 34 4.10 16.75 -19.29
CA VAL A 34 4.05 18.20 -19.03
C VAL A 34 5.44 18.80 -19.04
N LEU A 35 6.38 18.20 -18.29
CA LEU A 35 7.76 18.70 -18.19
C LEU A 35 8.64 18.29 -19.38
N ARG A 36 8.11 17.43 -20.29
CA ARG A 36 8.81 16.89 -21.48
C ARG A 36 10.24 16.42 -21.16
N LEU A 37 10.45 15.82 -19.99
CA LEU A 37 11.78 15.38 -19.61
C LEU A 37 12.23 14.25 -20.54
N PRO A 38 13.53 14.16 -20.85
CA PRO A 38 14.05 13.06 -21.66
C PRO A 38 13.69 11.72 -21.01
N PRO A 39 13.48 10.66 -21.83
CA PRO A 39 13.19 9.34 -21.33
C PRO A 39 14.25 8.94 -20.30
N PRO A 40 13.84 8.32 -19.19
CA PRO A 40 14.75 8.03 -18.09
C PRO A 40 15.87 7.10 -18.56
N SER A 41 17.11 7.49 -18.31
CA SER A 41 18.31 6.72 -18.67
C SER A 41 18.45 5.40 -17.90
N SER A 42 17.73 5.26 -16.78
CA SER A 42 17.75 4.07 -15.94
C SER A 42 16.43 3.90 -15.19
N TYR A 43 16.08 2.66 -14.85
CA TYR A 43 14.97 2.32 -13.97
C TYR A 43 15.01 3.11 -12.65
N LYS A 44 16.20 3.31 -12.06
CA LYS A 44 16.34 4.09 -10.82
C LYS A 44 15.86 5.53 -10.97
N VAL A 45 16.15 6.17 -12.11
CA VAL A 45 15.76 7.56 -12.39
C VAL A 45 14.25 7.65 -12.61
N LEU A 46 13.66 6.70 -13.33
CA LEU A 46 12.20 6.61 -13.49
C LEU A 46 11.50 6.51 -12.13
N MET A 47 12.01 5.66 -11.26
CA MET A 47 11.46 5.43 -9.93
C MET A 47 11.56 6.66 -9.03
N ILE A 48 12.72 7.33 -9.01
CA ILE A 48 12.91 8.58 -8.24
C ILE A 48 11.94 9.67 -8.72
N ARG A 49 11.76 9.83 -10.04
CA ARG A 49 10.78 10.78 -10.59
C ARG A 49 9.36 10.50 -10.08
N ARG A 50 8.94 9.22 -10.12
CA ARG A 50 7.62 8.80 -9.61
C ARG A 50 7.48 9.01 -8.10
N PHE A 51 8.54 8.78 -7.31
CA PHE A 51 8.54 9.05 -5.87
C PHE A 51 8.32 10.53 -5.55
N ILE A 52 9.04 11.41 -6.25
CA ILE A 52 8.89 12.86 -6.08
C ILE A 52 7.46 13.27 -6.44
N CYS A 53 6.92 12.79 -7.56
CA CYS A 53 5.54 13.07 -7.96
C CYS A 53 4.51 12.59 -6.92
N ALA A 54 4.64 11.36 -6.43
CA ALA A 54 3.74 10.81 -5.41
C ALA A 54 3.82 11.61 -4.11
N ALA A 55 5.03 11.98 -3.66
CA ALA A 55 5.22 12.81 -2.48
C ALA A 55 4.61 14.21 -2.65
N VAL A 56 4.82 14.85 -3.81
CA VAL A 56 4.23 16.16 -4.11
C VAL A 56 2.70 16.08 -4.12
N SER A 57 2.10 15.09 -4.79
CA SER A 57 0.64 14.92 -4.78
C SER A 57 0.09 14.64 -3.38
N ALA A 58 0.81 13.85 -2.57
CA ALA A 58 0.41 13.60 -1.19
C ALA A 58 0.43 14.89 -0.35
N ILE A 59 1.50 15.69 -0.45
CA ILE A 59 1.60 16.98 0.24
C ILE A 59 0.50 17.94 -0.23
N VAL A 60 0.29 18.07 -1.54
CA VAL A 60 -0.77 18.92 -2.10
C VAL A 60 -2.14 18.46 -1.60
N SER A 61 -2.40 17.15 -1.54
CA SER A 61 -3.67 16.61 -1.04
C SER A 61 -3.86 16.91 0.45
N VAL A 62 -2.82 16.79 1.29
CA VAL A 62 -2.87 17.14 2.72
C VAL A 62 -3.14 18.63 2.92
N VAL A 63 -2.46 19.49 2.17
CA VAL A 63 -2.64 20.94 2.24
C VAL A 63 -4.05 21.32 1.77
N PHE A 64 -4.50 20.79 0.63
CA PHE A 64 -5.83 21.04 0.09
C PHE A 64 -6.94 20.53 1.02
N CYS A 65 -6.76 19.35 1.61
CA CYS A 65 -7.67 18.81 2.64
C CYS A 65 -7.76 19.74 3.85
N ALA A 66 -6.65 20.32 4.31
CA ALA A 66 -6.63 21.21 5.47
C ALA A 66 -7.39 22.52 5.22
N PHE A 67 -7.45 23.00 3.97
CA PHE A 67 -8.23 24.18 3.59
C PHE A 67 -9.73 23.91 3.51
N ILE A 68 -10.13 22.69 3.15
CA ILE A 68 -11.54 22.29 2.98
C ILE A 68 -12.17 21.87 4.30
N LEU A 69 -11.38 21.31 5.22
CA LEU A 69 -11.86 20.91 6.52
C LEU A 69 -12.42 22.12 7.30
N PRO A 70 -13.50 21.94 8.09
CA PRO A 70 -14.14 23.03 8.81
C PRO A 70 -13.16 23.83 9.67
N THR A 71 -13.34 25.14 9.71
CA THR A 71 -12.46 26.10 10.42
C THR A 71 -12.27 25.78 11.90
N ARG A 72 -13.23 25.11 12.53
CA ARG A 72 -13.17 24.61 13.92
C ARG A 72 -11.98 23.66 14.16
N ILE A 73 -11.49 22.98 13.13
CA ILE A 73 -10.43 21.98 13.19
C ILE A 73 -9.04 22.58 12.86
N ARG A 74 -8.96 23.85 12.40
CA ARG A 74 -7.75 24.44 11.79
C ARG A 74 -6.53 24.62 12.72
N LYS A 75 -6.62 24.29 14.02
CA LYS A 75 -5.43 24.23 14.89
C LYS A 75 -4.52 23.09 14.43
N ALA A 76 -3.21 23.33 14.32
CA ALA A 76 -2.27 22.35 13.77
C ALA A 76 -2.29 21.00 14.51
N SER A 77 -2.39 21.00 15.85
CA SER A 77 -2.51 19.78 16.65
C SER A 77 -3.82 19.01 16.38
N SER A 78 -4.92 19.74 16.16
CA SER A 78 -6.21 19.15 15.80
C SER A 78 -6.20 18.58 14.38
N LEU A 79 -5.55 19.25 13.41
CA LEU A 79 -5.38 18.75 12.04
C LEU A 79 -4.53 17.47 11.98
N LEU A 80 -3.40 17.44 12.68
CA LEU A 80 -2.56 16.24 12.77
C LEU A 80 -3.33 15.07 13.40
N GLY A 81 -4.11 15.36 14.45
CA GLY A 81 -5.00 14.37 15.06
C GLY A 81 -6.05 13.81 14.09
N VAL A 82 -6.61 14.66 13.22
CA VAL A 82 -7.58 14.25 12.18
C VAL A 82 -6.94 13.40 11.09
N TYR A 83 -5.69 13.71 10.71
CA TYR A 83 -4.90 12.86 9.82
C TYR A 83 -4.39 11.57 10.48
N GLY A 84 -4.69 11.36 11.76
CA GLY A 84 -4.24 10.22 12.54
C GLY A 84 -2.74 10.23 12.83
N ILE A 85 -2.10 11.39 12.75
CA ILE A 85 -0.70 11.62 13.14
C ILE A 85 -0.71 11.96 14.63
N ARG A 86 -0.62 10.92 15.46
CA ARG A 86 -0.73 10.97 16.92
C ARG A 86 0.35 10.10 17.55
N MET A 87 0.85 10.49 18.72
CA MET A 87 1.95 9.80 19.42
C MET A 87 1.47 8.87 20.54
N ASP A 88 0.26 9.10 21.01
CA ASP A 88 -0.49 8.31 21.97
C ASP A 88 -0.71 6.88 21.44
N HIS A 89 -0.50 5.87 22.29
CA HIS A 89 -0.80 4.46 22.01
C HIS A 89 -0.26 3.86 20.68
N ILE A 90 0.81 4.43 20.10
CA ILE A 90 1.39 3.96 18.81
C ILE A 90 1.68 2.46 18.82
N TRP A 91 2.22 1.92 19.91
CA TRP A 91 2.57 0.49 19.94
C TRP A 91 1.32 -0.40 19.77
N GLN A 92 0.17 -0.02 20.35
CA GLN A 92 -1.10 -0.73 20.18
C GLN A 92 -1.61 -0.58 18.75
N ALA A 93 -1.50 0.63 18.21
CA ALA A 93 -1.86 0.93 16.83
C ALA A 93 -0.97 0.22 15.79
N VAL A 94 0.17 -0.35 16.17
CA VAL A 94 1.00 -1.18 15.29
C VAL A 94 0.78 -2.67 15.55
N VAL A 95 0.83 -3.09 16.81
CA VAL A 95 0.80 -4.52 17.19
C VAL A 95 -0.56 -5.15 16.87
N PHE A 96 -1.68 -4.53 17.26
CA PHE A 96 -3.00 -5.14 17.03
C PHE A 96 -3.34 -5.27 15.53
N PRO A 97 -3.13 -4.25 14.68
CA PRO A 97 -3.36 -4.38 13.25
C PRO A 97 -2.45 -5.40 12.59
N LEU A 98 -1.18 -5.50 12.99
CA LEU A 98 -0.27 -6.52 12.47
C LEU A 98 -0.71 -7.92 12.87
N LEU A 99 -1.13 -8.14 14.12
CA LEU A 99 -1.67 -9.43 14.56
C LEU A 99 -2.93 -9.79 13.76
N LEU A 100 -3.86 -8.84 13.63
CA LEU A 100 -5.10 -9.04 12.86
C LEU A 100 -4.82 -9.32 11.38
N THR A 101 -3.87 -8.60 10.77
CA THR A 101 -3.46 -8.84 9.38
C THR A 101 -2.79 -10.22 9.27
N SER A 102 -1.91 -10.57 10.21
CA SER A 102 -1.22 -11.87 10.20
C SER A 102 -2.19 -13.05 10.30
N LEU A 103 -3.31 -12.90 11.03
CA LEU A 103 -4.38 -13.90 11.10
C LEU A 103 -5.01 -14.14 9.73
N MET A 104 -5.28 -13.09 8.95
CA MET A 104 -5.79 -13.23 7.58
C MET A 104 -4.81 -13.98 6.67
N TYR A 105 -3.50 -13.85 6.94
CA TYR A 105 -2.43 -14.50 6.18
C TYR A 105 -1.94 -15.82 6.79
N THR A 106 -2.62 -16.38 7.80
CA THR A 106 -2.15 -17.57 8.54
C THR A 106 -1.77 -18.72 7.60
N GLY A 107 -2.56 -19.00 6.57
CA GLY A 107 -2.25 -20.07 5.60
C GLY A 107 -0.93 -19.85 4.85
N SER A 108 -0.67 -18.61 4.42
CA SER A 108 0.60 -18.26 3.75
C SER A 108 1.78 -18.24 4.71
N LEU A 109 1.55 -17.83 5.97
CA LEU A 109 2.56 -17.84 7.03
C LEU A 109 2.98 -19.27 7.37
N VAL A 110 2.01 -20.17 7.58
CA VAL A 110 2.25 -21.61 7.83
C VAL A 110 3.01 -22.25 6.68
N LEU A 111 2.66 -21.96 5.43
CA LEU A 111 3.39 -22.50 4.28
C LEU A 111 4.85 -22.04 4.27
N LYS A 112 5.12 -20.75 4.51
CA LYS A 112 6.48 -20.21 4.57
C LYS A 112 7.27 -20.81 5.74
N THR A 113 6.67 -20.92 6.93
CA THR A 113 7.35 -21.51 8.09
C THR A 113 7.63 -22.99 7.86
N LEU A 114 6.72 -23.75 7.24
CA LEU A 114 6.96 -25.14 6.85
C LEU A 114 8.07 -25.27 5.80
N LEU A 115 8.14 -24.37 4.82
CA LEU A 115 9.23 -24.35 3.83
C LEU A 115 10.58 -24.04 4.48
N VAL A 116 10.62 -23.08 5.42
CA VAL A 116 11.82 -22.78 6.20
C VAL A 116 12.21 -23.97 7.08
N ALA A 117 11.25 -24.61 7.74
CA ALA A 117 11.50 -25.81 8.55
C ALA A 117 12.00 -27.00 7.71
N LYS A 118 11.47 -27.19 6.50
CA LYS A 118 11.97 -28.20 5.55
C LYS A 118 13.40 -27.90 5.11
N LYS A 119 13.67 -26.65 4.71
CA LYS A 119 15.02 -26.20 4.33
C LYS A 119 16.00 -26.34 5.50
N TRP A 120 15.55 -26.05 6.72
CA TRP A 120 16.32 -26.26 7.94
C TRP A 120 16.64 -27.74 8.15
N LYS A 121 15.65 -28.62 8.03
CA LYS A 121 15.81 -30.07 8.18
C LYS A 121 16.80 -30.62 7.15
N GLU A 122 16.69 -30.20 5.88
CA GLU A 122 17.63 -30.58 4.80
C GLU A 122 19.05 -30.09 5.05
N ASN A 123 19.24 -28.88 5.59
CA ASN A 123 20.55 -28.35 5.93
C ASN A 123 21.18 -29.07 7.14
N THR A 124 20.36 -29.47 8.11
CA THR A 124 20.82 -30.22 9.29
C THR A 124 21.29 -31.62 8.90
N SER A 125 20.60 -32.28 7.96
CA SER A 125 21.00 -33.60 7.43
C SER A 125 22.31 -33.59 6.63
N ARG A 126 22.82 -32.42 6.23
CA ARG A 126 24.09 -32.25 5.48
C ARG A 126 25.30 -31.93 6.38
N GLY A 127 25.17 -32.02 7.70
CA GLY A 127 26.30 -31.94 8.63
C GLY A 127 26.79 -30.51 8.95
N HIS A 128 25.96 -29.48 8.80
CA HIS A 128 26.28 -28.14 9.30
C HIS A 128 26.02 -28.05 10.82
N GLY A 129 26.91 -27.37 11.53
CA GLY A 129 26.99 -27.29 13.01
C GLY A 129 25.73 -26.72 13.71
N PRO A 130 25.75 -26.66 15.06
CA PRO A 130 24.57 -26.43 15.90
C PRO A 130 23.84 -25.12 15.56
N LEU A 131 22.57 -25.03 16.00
CA LEU A 131 21.62 -23.92 15.83
C LEU A 131 22.25 -22.52 15.95
N PHE A 132 23.27 -22.39 16.78
CA PHE A 132 24.08 -21.19 17.01
C PHE A 132 24.87 -20.71 15.77
N ASP A 133 25.48 -21.60 14.98
CA ASP A 133 26.24 -21.21 13.78
C ASP A 133 25.35 -20.67 12.66
N SER A 134 24.13 -21.22 12.54
CA SER A 134 23.11 -20.70 11.62
C SER A 134 22.59 -19.33 12.07
N ILE A 135 22.33 -19.12 13.36
CA ILE A 135 21.94 -17.81 13.90
C ILE A 135 23.08 -16.80 13.68
N LYS A 136 24.33 -17.18 13.97
CA LYS A 136 25.51 -16.31 13.79
C LYS A 136 25.71 -15.92 12.33
N THR A 137 25.47 -16.84 11.40
CA THR A 137 25.53 -16.57 9.95
C THR A 137 24.40 -15.64 9.52
N ILE A 138 23.17 -15.86 10.00
CA ILE A 138 22.03 -14.96 9.73
C ILE A 138 22.31 -13.56 10.29
N LEU A 139 22.83 -13.46 11.52
CA LEU A 139 23.15 -12.19 12.17
C LEU A 139 24.29 -11.45 11.45
N ARG A 140 25.28 -12.18 10.93
CA ARG A 140 26.39 -11.61 10.15
C ARG A 140 25.98 -11.17 8.74
N GLU A 141 25.05 -11.88 8.11
CA GLU A 141 24.51 -11.50 6.80
C GLU A 141 23.43 -10.41 6.88
N PHE A 142 22.82 -10.21 8.05
CA PHE A 142 21.75 -9.24 8.25
C PHE A 142 22.16 -7.80 7.86
N PRO A 143 23.33 -7.27 8.27
CA PRO A 143 23.79 -5.94 7.86
C PRO A 143 23.97 -5.81 6.34
N CYS A 144 24.59 -6.80 5.70
CA CYS A 144 24.80 -6.79 4.24
C CYS A 144 23.47 -6.88 3.48
N ARG A 145 22.52 -7.67 3.98
CA ARG A 145 21.15 -7.77 3.41
C ARG A 145 20.37 -6.47 3.62
N MET A 146 20.50 -5.84 4.78
CA MET A 146 19.88 -4.54 5.07
C MET A 146 20.47 -3.45 4.17
N LEU A 147 21.79 -3.42 3.98
CA LEU A 147 22.47 -2.47 3.10
C LEU A 147 22.11 -2.69 1.62
N SER A 148 22.00 -3.95 1.20
CA SER A 148 21.52 -4.31 -0.14
C SER A 148 20.05 -3.93 -0.34
N ALA A 149 19.20 -4.11 0.67
CA ALA A 149 17.81 -3.66 0.62
C ALA A 149 17.71 -2.13 0.58
N ALA A 150 18.52 -1.41 1.38
CA ALA A 150 18.55 0.05 1.42
C ALA A 150 19.06 0.68 0.12
N SER A 151 19.92 -0.01 -0.64
CA SER A 151 20.37 0.45 -1.97
C SER A 151 19.38 0.12 -3.10
N ASN A 152 18.37 -0.71 -2.82
CA ASN A 152 17.39 -1.13 -3.81
C ASN A 152 16.18 -0.18 -3.82
N VAL A 153 16.06 0.58 -4.91
CA VAL A 153 14.96 1.54 -5.09
C VAL A 153 13.58 0.87 -5.09
N SER A 154 13.47 -0.38 -5.55
CA SER A 154 12.22 -1.13 -5.51
C SER A 154 11.79 -1.48 -4.08
N PHE A 155 12.74 -1.69 -3.16
CA PHE A 155 12.45 -1.90 -1.74
C PHE A 155 11.82 -0.65 -1.13
N TRP A 156 12.43 0.52 -1.37
CA TRP A 156 11.90 1.80 -0.91
C TRP A 156 10.51 2.11 -1.48
N ARG A 157 10.26 1.81 -2.77
CA ARG A 157 8.90 1.93 -3.34
C ARG A 157 7.92 1.12 -2.50
N THR A 158 8.17 -0.18 -2.42
CA THR A 158 7.18 -1.17 -1.99
C THR A 158 6.90 -1.11 -0.49
N PHE A 159 7.88 -0.71 0.33
CA PHE A 159 7.74 -0.75 1.79
C PHE A 159 7.67 0.62 2.45
N VAL A 160 7.99 1.71 1.74
CA VAL A 160 8.03 3.05 2.34
C VAL A 160 7.21 4.03 1.53
N VAL A 161 7.65 4.36 0.32
CA VAL A 161 7.10 5.50 -0.43
C VAL A 161 5.65 5.25 -0.82
N ALA A 162 5.36 4.13 -1.50
CA ALA A 162 4.00 3.85 -1.99
C ALA A 162 3.00 3.67 -0.83
N PRO A 163 3.26 2.81 0.19
CA PRO A 163 2.34 2.69 1.32
C PRO A 163 2.11 4.01 2.05
N LEU A 164 3.16 4.81 2.26
CA LEU A 164 3.04 6.07 2.98
C LEU A 164 2.19 7.08 2.22
N THR A 165 2.47 7.29 0.93
CA THR A 165 1.72 8.29 0.13
C THR A 165 0.29 7.85 -0.10
N GLU A 166 0.06 6.55 -0.32
CA GLU A 166 -1.29 6.00 -0.53
C GLU A 166 -2.14 6.08 0.74
N GLU A 167 -1.63 5.64 1.90
CA GLU A 167 -2.42 5.72 3.14
C GLU A 167 -2.65 7.18 3.57
N LEU A 168 -1.70 8.07 3.33
CA LEU A 168 -1.87 9.50 3.61
C LEU A 168 -2.99 10.11 2.74
N VAL A 169 -2.99 9.87 1.44
CA VAL A 169 -4.01 10.44 0.54
C VAL A 169 -5.36 9.76 0.74
N PHE A 170 -5.42 8.43 0.64
CA PHE A 170 -6.68 7.70 0.57
C PHE A 170 -7.32 7.45 1.94
N ARG A 171 -6.54 7.47 3.04
CA ARG A 171 -7.09 7.33 4.41
C ARG A 171 -7.04 8.63 5.17
N ALA A 172 -5.85 9.20 5.38
CA ALA A 172 -5.74 10.38 6.23
C ALA A 172 -6.49 11.58 5.66
N CYS A 173 -6.46 11.83 4.34
CA CYS A 173 -7.21 12.94 3.76
C CYS A 173 -8.69 12.58 3.48
N MET A 174 -8.95 11.50 2.73
CA MET A 174 -10.31 11.23 2.24
C MET A 174 -11.28 10.82 3.35
N ILE A 175 -10.89 9.99 4.33
CA ILE A 175 -11.83 9.52 5.36
C ILE A 175 -12.36 10.69 6.20
N PRO A 176 -11.52 11.59 6.75
CA PRO A 176 -12.02 12.76 7.46
C PRO A 176 -12.92 13.65 6.63
N LEU A 177 -12.64 13.85 5.33
CA LEU A 177 -13.50 14.63 4.44
C LEU A 177 -14.88 13.98 4.27
N LEU A 178 -14.93 12.66 4.09
CA LEU A 178 -16.20 11.92 4.00
C LEU A 178 -16.98 12.00 5.32
N LEU A 179 -16.31 11.82 6.46
CA LEU A 179 -16.96 11.93 7.78
C LEU A 179 -17.47 13.35 8.06
N CYS A 180 -16.67 14.38 7.77
CA CYS A 180 -17.10 15.79 7.89
C CYS A 180 -18.19 16.16 6.87
N GLY A 181 -18.25 15.44 5.75
CA GLY A 181 -19.31 15.52 4.76
C GLY A 181 -20.66 14.96 5.23
N GLY A 182 -20.73 14.38 6.43
CA GLY A 182 -21.94 13.76 6.97
C GLY A 182 -22.21 12.35 6.42
N PHE A 183 -21.18 11.66 5.92
CA PHE A 183 -21.29 10.23 5.62
C PHE A 183 -21.20 9.42 6.92
N ASN A 184 -21.96 8.32 6.99
CA ASN A 184 -21.81 7.36 8.07
C ASN A 184 -20.45 6.66 7.98
N VAL A 185 -19.95 6.16 9.11
CA VAL A 185 -18.69 5.42 9.23
C VAL A 185 -18.60 4.27 8.22
N TYR A 186 -19.65 3.46 8.10
CA TYR A 186 -19.67 2.35 7.13
C TYR A 186 -19.53 2.84 5.68
N ALA A 187 -20.16 3.97 5.34
CA ALA A 187 -20.03 4.53 4.00
C ALA A 187 -18.59 5.00 3.75
N ALA A 188 -17.94 5.64 4.72
CA ALA A 188 -16.53 6.02 4.60
C ALA A 188 -15.59 4.80 4.45
N ILE A 189 -15.87 3.71 5.19
CA ILE A 189 -15.12 2.45 5.10
C ILE A 189 -15.14 1.87 3.70
N PHE A 190 -16.30 1.88 3.02
CA PHE A 190 -16.45 1.26 1.70
C PHE A 190 -16.23 2.22 0.53
N LEU A 191 -16.42 3.53 0.71
CA LEU A 191 -16.28 4.52 -0.37
C LEU A 191 -14.83 4.93 -0.63
N SER A 192 -14.03 5.17 0.41
CA SER A 192 -12.59 5.48 0.25
C SER A 192 -11.82 4.41 -0.57
N PRO A 193 -12.02 3.10 -0.33
CA PRO A 193 -11.37 2.03 -1.09
C PRO A 193 -11.75 1.98 -2.57
N ILE A 194 -12.94 2.48 -2.96
CA ILE A 194 -13.34 2.56 -4.37
C ILE A 194 -12.41 3.53 -5.10
N PHE A 195 -12.18 4.73 -4.54
CA PHE A 195 -11.23 5.69 -5.09
C PHE A 195 -9.81 5.13 -5.14
N PHE A 196 -9.39 4.46 -4.08
CA PHE A 196 -8.10 3.78 -4.02
C PHE A 196 -7.96 2.73 -5.13
N SER A 197 -8.96 1.88 -5.34
CA SER A 197 -8.95 0.86 -6.39
C SER A 197 -8.95 1.47 -7.80
N LEU A 198 -9.72 2.54 -8.03
CA LEU A 198 -9.73 3.27 -9.31
C LEU A 198 -8.36 3.87 -9.66
N ALA A 199 -7.61 4.38 -8.69
CA ALA A 199 -6.25 4.87 -8.94
C ALA A 199 -5.33 3.76 -9.48
N HIS A 200 -5.54 2.51 -9.06
CA HIS A 200 -4.75 1.35 -9.46
C HIS A 200 -5.22 0.71 -10.77
N LEU A 201 -6.44 1.02 -11.24
CA LEU A 201 -6.96 0.56 -12.53
C LEU A 201 -6.06 1.02 -13.67
N ASN A 202 -5.65 2.29 -13.66
CA ASN A 202 -4.87 2.90 -14.74
C ASN A 202 -3.54 2.16 -15.00
N HIS A 203 -2.77 1.90 -13.94
CA HIS A 203 -1.51 1.15 -14.04
C HIS A 203 -1.74 -0.32 -14.46
N THR A 204 -2.84 -0.92 -14.01
CA THR A 204 -3.15 -2.32 -14.36
C THR A 204 -3.57 -2.46 -15.82
N MET A 205 -4.31 -1.49 -16.37
CA MET A 205 -4.69 -1.44 -17.79
C MET A 205 -3.47 -1.23 -18.70
N GLU A 206 -2.54 -0.36 -18.31
CA GLU A 206 -1.29 -0.12 -19.05
C GLU A 206 -0.49 -1.42 -19.21
N ILE A 207 -0.33 -2.19 -18.12
CA ILE A 207 0.36 -3.50 -18.16
C ILE A 207 -0.39 -4.49 -19.04
N CYS A 208 -1.72 -4.61 -18.92
CA CYS A 208 -2.48 -5.56 -19.73
C CYS A 208 -2.41 -5.24 -21.23
N SER A 209 -2.37 -3.97 -21.60
CA SER A 209 -2.24 -3.54 -22.99
C SER A 209 -0.89 -3.91 -23.60
N HIS A 210 0.19 -3.95 -22.81
CA HIS A 210 1.53 -4.30 -23.31
C HIS A 210 1.74 -5.81 -23.55
N TYR A 211 1.01 -6.68 -22.85
CA TYR A 211 1.27 -8.12 -22.86
C TYR A 211 0.38 -8.94 -23.83
N ASN A 212 -0.40 -8.29 -24.72
CA ASN A 212 -1.29 -8.95 -25.70
C ASN A 212 -2.13 -10.11 -25.09
N TYR A 213 -2.63 -9.93 -23.87
CA TYR A 213 -3.51 -10.93 -23.26
C TYR A 213 -4.87 -10.94 -23.97
N SER A 214 -5.50 -12.12 -24.05
CA SER A 214 -6.91 -12.19 -24.44
C SER A 214 -7.76 -11.36 -23.47
N LEU A 215 -8.81 -10.69 -23.98
CA LEU A 215 -9.66 -9.80 -23.18
C LEU A 215 -10.19 -10.46 -21.90
N LEU A 216 -10.54 -11.75 -21.98
CA LEU A 216 -11.01 -12.54 -20.85
C LEU A 216 -9.93 -12.79 -19.79
N LYS A 217 -8.68 -13.06 -20.20
CA LYS A 217 -7.57 -13.25 -19.26
C LYS A 217 -7.15 -11.92 -18.63
N ALA A 218 -7.13 -10.85 -19.41
CA ALA A 218 -6.87 -9.49 -18.91
C ALA A 218 -7.92 -9.06 -17.88
N SER A 219 -9.20 -9.26 -18.17
CA SER A 219 -10.29 -8.89 -17.25
C SER A 219 -10.24 -9.69 -15.95
N MET A 220 -9.91 -10.98 -15.99
CA MET A 220 -9.73 -11.79 -14.78
C MET A 220 -8.57 -11.29 -13.90
N ILE A 221 -7.41 -10.96 -14.50
CA ILE A 221 -6.26 -10.45 -13.76
C ILE A 221 -6.56 -9.08 -13.15
N ILE A 222 -7.15 -8.17 -13.93
CA ILE A 222 -7.55 -6.84 -13.47
C ILE A 222 -8.58 -6.95 -12.34
N GLY A 223 -9.65 -7.73 -12.55
CA GLY A 223 -10.72 -7.91 -11.57
C GLY A 223 -10.21 -8.49 -10.26
N HIS A 224 -9.32 -9.48 -10.30
CA HIS A 224 -8.73 -10.06 -9.09
C HIS A 224 -7.86 -9.05 -8.34
N LYS A 225 -7.01 -8.30 -9.06
CA LYS A 225 -6.14 -7.29 -8.46
C LYS A 225 -6.96 -6.17 -7.81
N LEU A 226 -7.93 -5.61 -8.54
CA LEU A 226 -8.80 -4.55 -8.03
C LEU A 226 -9.70 -5.02 -6.88
N GLY A 227 -10.22 -6.25 -6.96
CA GLY A 227 -11.00 -6.85 -5.88
C GLY A 227 -10.18 -6.97 -4.60
N TYR A 228 -8.95 -7.47 -4.70
CA TYR A 228 -8.03 -7.51 -3.56
C TYR A 228 -7.71 -6.11 -3.02
N THR A 229 -7.40 -5.14 -3.90
CA THR A 229 -7.14 -3.75 -3.51
C THR A 229 -8.35 -3.12 -2.81
N LEU A 230 -9.57 -3.44 -3.23
CA LEU A 230 -10.81 -2.96 -2.62
C LEU A 230 -11.03 -3.56 -1.22
N VAL A 231 -10.82 -4.87 -1.08
CA VAL A 231 -10.96 -5.58 0.21
C VAL A 231 -9.90 -5.10 1.20
N PHE A 232 -8.64 -5.08 0.80
CA PHE A 232 -7.55 -4.54 1.62
C PHE A 232 -7.83 -3.08 1.96
N GLY A 233 -8.26 -2.29 0.99
CA GLY A 233 -8.55 -0.90 1.21
C GLY A 233 -9.66 -0.68 2.24
N SER A 234 -10.71 -1.50 2.23
CA SER A 234 -11.81 -1.46 3.20
C SER A 234 -11.31 -1.82 4.60
N TYR A 235 -10.44 -2.84 4.69
CA TYR A 235 -9.77 -3.22 5.93
C TYR A 235 -8.88 -2.09 6.48
N ALA A 236 -8.07 -1.45 5.64
CA ALA A 236 -7.25 -0.30 6.02
C ALA A 236 -8.11 0.89 6.51
N SER A 237 -9.23 1.17 5.84
CA SER A 237 -10.19 2.20 6.29
C SER A 237 -10.80 1.88 7.65
N PHE A 238 -11.18 0.63 7.88
CA PHE A 238 -11.66 0.16 9.18
C PHE A 238 -10.60 0.35 10.27
N LEU A 239 -9.36 -0.09 10.01
CA LEU A 239 -8.24 0.09 10.93
C LEU A 239 -8.00 1.57 11.28
N PHE A 240 -8.01 2.45 10.28
CA PHE A 240 -7.84 3.90 10.48
C PHE A 240 -8.94 4.47 11.36
N ILE A 241 -10.22 4.19 11.07
CA ILE A 241 -11.35 4.75 11.84
C ILE A 241 -11.40 4.20 13.26
N ARG A 242 -11.07 2.91 13.46
CA ARG A 242 -11.12 2.28 14.79
C ARG A 242 -9.96 2.69 15.68
N THR A 243 -8.77 2.89 15.11
CA THR A 243 -7.58 3.26 15.88
C THR A 243 -7.39 4.78 15.97
N GLY A 244 -7.84 5.53 14.96
CA GLY A 244 -7.54 6.95 14.83
C GLY A 244 -6.06 7.23 14.50
N HIS A 245 -5.31 6.21 14.05
CA HIS A 245 -3.88 6.33 13.74
C HIS A 245 -3.60 5.96 12.29
N LEU A 246 -2.78 6.77 11.61
CA LEU A 246 -2.29 6.48 10.26
C LEU A 246 -1.30 5.30 10.24
N VAL A 247 -0.56 5.10 11.33
CA VAL A 247 0.43 4.01 11.43
C VAL A 247 -0.22 2.62 11.36
N SER A 248 -1.50 2.51 11.76
CA SER A 248 -2.27 1.26 11.79
C SER A 248 -2.52 0.68 10.39
N PRO A 249 -3.18 1.38 9.46
CA PRO A 249 -3.30 0.93 8.07
C PRO A 249 -1.93 0.87 7.37
N LEU A 250 -0.98 1.76 7.69
CA LEU A 250 0.36 1.73 7.10
C LEU A 250 1.12 0.45 7.44
N ALA A 251 1.11 0.01 8.70
CA ALA A 251 1.74 -1.23 9.12
C ALA A 251 1.10 -2.46 8.43
N ALA A 252 -0.24 -2.48 8.37
CA ALA A 252 -0.97 -3.51 7.65
C ALA A 252 -0.63 -3.52 6.15
N HIS A 253 -0.51 -2.34 5.53
CA HIS A 253 -0.12 -2.20 4.12
C HIS A 253 1.28 -2.76 3.86
N ILE A 254 2.27 -2.34 4.64
CA ILE A 254 3.65 -2.82 4.52
C ILE A 254 3.70 -4.34 4.68
N PHE A 255 2.95 -4.89 5.65
CA PHE A 255 2.84 -6.33 5.86
C PHE A 255 2.19 -7.06 4.68
N CYS A 256 1.08 -6.53 4.13
CA CYS A 256 0.44 -7.05 2.94
C CYS A 256 1.38 -7.05 1.73
N ASN A 257 2.13 -5.97 1.52
CA ASN A 257 3.13 -5.89 0.45
C ASN A 257 4.27 -6.90 0.65
N TYR A 258 4.64 -7.20 1.90
CA TYR A 258 5.64 -8.21 2.21
C TYR A 258 5.13 -9.64 1.92
N MET A 259 3.90 -9.94 2.33
CA MET A 259 3.30 -11.26 2.13
C MET A 259 2.96 -11.50 0.64
N GLY A 260 2.57 -10.45 -0.08
CA GLY A 260 2.01 -10.53 -1.43
C GLY A 260 0.58 -11.06 -1.41
N LEU A 261 -0.04 -11.23 -2.59
CA LEU A 261 -1.37 -11.85 -2.67
C LEU A 261 -1.37 -13.23 -1.98
N PRO A 262 -2.42 -13.53 -1.19
CA PRO A 262 -2.59 -14.88 -0.65
C PRO A 262 -2.67 -15.88 -1.81
N VAL A 263 -1.93 -16.98 -1.70
CA VAL A 263 -1.90 -18.02 -2.73
C VAL A 263 -3.20 -18.82 -2.64
N ILE A 264 -4.29 -18.31 -3.23
CA ILE A 264 -5.61 -18.96 -3.19
C ILE A 264 -5.70 -20.11 -4.22
N PHE A 265 -4.77 -20.21 -5.17
CA PHE A 265 -4.74 -21.29 -6.15
C PHE A 265 -3.38 -21.99 -6.19
N VAL A 266 -3.42 -23.32 -6.01
CA VAL A 266 -2.32 -24.23 -6.33
C VAL A 266 -1.80 -23.88 -7.72
N GLN A 267 -0.60 -23.32 -7.79
CA GLN A 267 0.14 -23.24 -9.05
C GLN A 267 0.33 -24.69 -9.53
N SER A 268 -0.37 -25.05 -10.61
CA SER A 268 -0.17 -26.35 -11.25
C SER A 268 1.32 -26.49 -11.59
N LYS A 269 1.83 -27.70 -11.38
CA LYS A 269 3.23 -28.10 -11.59
C LYS A 269 3.63 -27.90 -13.06
N VAL A 270 3.96 -26.69 -13.48
CA VAL A 270 4.71 -26.46 -14.73
C VAL A 270 5.66 -25.28 -14.49
N ALA A 271 6.93 -25.45 -14.85
CA ALA A 271 8.06 -24.52 -14.68
C ALA A 271 8.91 -24.65 -13.40
N ARG A 272 9.27 -25.88 -13.00
CA ARG A 272 10.57 -26.13 -12.36
C ARG A 272 11.67 -25.98 -13.43
N HIS A 273 12.13 -24.76 -13.70
CA HIS A 273 13.56 -24.51 -14.04
C HIS A 273 13.96 -23.03 -14.18
N ASN A 274 13.02 -22.07 -14.28
CA ASN A 274 13.33 -20.62 -14.35
C ASN A 274 12.70 -19.81 -13.20
N CYS A 275 12.69 -20.40 -12.00
CA CYS A 275 11.84 -20.01 -10.88
C CYS A 275 12.17 -18.63 -10.26
N TYR A 276 13.41 -18.16 -10.30
CA TYR A 276 13.77 -16.91 -9.60
C TYR A 276 13.38 -15.63 -10.34
N GLN A 277 13.42 -15.64 -11.68
CA GLN A 277 13.15 -14.44 -12.47
C GLN A 277 11.66 -14.24 -12.70
N SER A 278 10.91 -15.32 -12.92
CA SER A 278 9.44 -15.27 -13.10
C SER A 278 8.70 -14.93 -11.79
N LEU A 279 9.18 -15.41 -10.62
CA LEU A 279 8.59 -15.05 -9.32
C LEU A 279 8.81 -13.58 -8.94
N ASN A 280 9.91 -12.96 -9.35
CA ASN A 280 10.13 -11.53 -9.09
C ASN A 280 9.23 -10.66 -9.99
N THR A 281 9.02 -11.05 -11.25
CA THR A 281 8.08 -10.36 -12.14
C THR A 281 6.63 -10.53 -11.68
N LEU A 282 6.24 -11.73 -11.23
CA LEU A 282 4.91 -11.97 -10.64
C LEU A 282 4.75 -11.22 -9.31
N LYS A 283 5.72 -11.27 -8.38
CA LYS A 283 5.65 -10.50 -7.12
C LYS A 283 5.54 -8.99 -7.36
N MET A 284 6.23 -8.45 -8.36
CA MET A 284 6.12 -7.03 -8.74
C MET A 284 4.74 -6.67 -9.30
N ASN A 285 4.01 -7.62 -9.89
CA ASN A 285 2.65 -7.41 -10.40
C ASN A 285 1.58 -7.41 -9.30
N TYR A 286 1.91 -7.89 -8.11
CA TYR A 286 0.99 -8.10 -6.99
C TYR A 286 1.26 -7.20 -5.77
N VAL A 287 2.20 -6.26 -5.90
CA VAL A 287 2.33 -5.15 -4.94
C VAL A 287 1.13 -4.22 -5.14
N ILE A 288 0.61 -3.73 -4.01
CA ILE A 288 -0.55 -2.84 -4.00
C ILE A 288 -0.20 -1.52 -4.71
N GLY A 289 1.01 -0.99 -4.53
CA GLY A 289 1.55 0.20 -5.21
C GLY A 289 2.73 0.02 -6.18
#